data_AF-A0A962YNC3-F1
#
_entry.id   AF-A0A962YNC3-F1
#
_cell.length_a   1.000
_cell.length_b   1.000
_cell.length_c   1.000
_cell.angle_alpha   90.00
_cell.angle_beta   90.00
_cell.angle_gamma   90.00
#
_symmetry.space_group_name_H-M   'P 1'
#
loop_
_entity.id
_entity.type
_entity.pdbx_description
1 polymer ?
#
loop_
_entity_poly.entity_id
_entity_poly.type
_entity_poly.pdbx_seq_one_letter_code
_entity_poly.pdbx_strand_id
1 'polypeptide(L)'
;MLTLDGIIDSKENLEMKRALAVKMVLIGFKTKDICRILGVSDAFVSKWKIIYENEGPESLRLQYKGGKGFLTEDERYEIIYHLRNLPHCTVEELKDYIEFHYGVVYQSRQSYYDLLKEARLSWHRTQAMNPKHDEAEVLLKREEIKTQLEVRQADIVSGEVIVLIEYECHLLWGDTLGYVAYKGRFFHVSPSDKGNEPSFTGIESAGQGSGRP
;
A
#
# COMPACT_ATOMS: atom_id res chain seq x y z
N MET A 1 -29.10 8.52 26.01
CA MET A 1 -29.40 8.29 27.44
C MET A 1 -28.85 6.93 27.82
N LEU A 2 -28.14 6.80 28.95
CA LEU A 2 -27.77 5.49 29.49
C LEU A 2 -29.03 4.77 29.98
N THR A 3 -29.21 3.52 29.59
CA THR A 3 -30.27 2.63 30.08
C THR A 3 -29.67 1.58 31.02
N LEU A 4 -30.47 1.02 31.93
CA LEU A 4 -30.06 -0.08 32.80
C LEU A 4 -29.51 -1.26 32.00
N ASP A 5 -30.21 -1.67 30.94
CA ASP A 5 -29.76 -2.76 30.06
C ASP A 5 -28.47 -2.41 29.34
N GLY A 6 -28.29 -1.15 28.91
CA GLY A 6 -27.06 -0.69 28.27
C GLY A 6 -25.82 -0.77 29.17
N ILE A 7 -25.99 -0.61 30.49
CA ILE A 7 -24.91 -0.81 31.46
C ILE A 7 -24.63 -2.32 31.62
N ILE A 8 -25.68 -3.12 31.79
CA ILE A 8 -25.56 -4.57 32.00
C ILE A 8 -24.94 -5.29 30.79
N ASP A 9 -25.26 -4.82 29.57
CA ASP A 9 -24.78 -5.41 28.31
C ASP A 9 -23.39 -4.92 27.88
N SER A 10 -22.77 -4.03 28.64
CA SER A 10 -21.40 -3.58 28.37
C SER A 10 -20.40 -4.75 28.45
N LYS A 11 -19.34 -4.66 27.64
CA LYS A 11 -18.33 -5.72 27.52
C LYS A 11 -17.64 -6.03 28.86
N GLU A 12 -17.51 -5.02 29.71
CA GLU A 12 -16.90 -5.10 31.05
C GLU A 12 -17.75 -5.93 32.02
N ASN A 13 -19.08 -5.96 31.83
CA ASN A 13 -20.02 -6.63 32.74
C ASN A 13 -20.39 -8.05 32.31
N LEU A 14 -19.87 -8.54 31.17
CA LEU A 14 -20.16 -9.88 30.66
C LEU A 14 -19.78 -10.99 31.65
N GLU A 15 -18.63 -10.88 32.32
CA GLU A 15 -18.20 -11.86 33.33
C GLU A 15 -19.18 -11.94 34.50
N MET A 16 -19.56 -10.77 35.02
CA MET A 16 -20.52 -10.66 36.12
C MET A 16 -21.89 -11.21 35.71
N LYS A 17 -22.33 -10.92 34.48
CA LYS A 17 -23.60 -11.40 33.91
C LYS A 17 -23.64 -12.92 33.81
N ARG A 18 -22.54 -13.56 33.40
CA ARG A 18 -22.39 -15.03 33.37
C ARG A 18 -22.44 -15.62 34.78
N ALA A 19 -21.68 -15.04 35.71
CA ALA A 19 -21.62 -15.48 37.10
C ALA A 19 -22.99 -15.37 37.80
N LEU A 20 -23.72 -14.28 37.58
CA LEU A 20 -25.07 -14.08 38.11
C LEU A 20 -26.05 -15.10 37.55
N ALA A 21 -26.04 -15.34 36.23
CA ALA A 21 -26.91 -16.34 35.61
C ALA A 21 -26.71 -17.72 36.24
N VAL A 22 -25.46 -18.15 36.41
CA VAL A 22 -25.13 -19.44 37.04
C VAL A 22 -25.52 -19.46 38.52
N LYS A 23 -25.21 -18.41 39.28
CA LYS A 23 -25.55 -18.32 40.70
C LYS A 23 -27.06 -18.38 40.93
N MET A 24 -27.85 -17.74 40.08
CA MET A 24 -29.32 -17.79 40.14
C MET A 24 -29.84 -19.20 39.86
N VAL A 25 -29.26 -19.93 38.90
CA VAL A 25 -29.59 -21.35 38.67
C VAL A 25 -29.29 -22.18 39.92
N LEU A 26 -28.13 -22.01 40.56
CA LEU A 26 -27.73 -22.76 41.75
C LEU A 26 -28.63 -22.49 42.97
N ILE A 27 -29.18 -21.28 43.08
CA ILE A 27 -30.13 -20.90 44.14
C ILE A 27 -31.56 -21.37 43.82
N GLY A 28 -31.79 -21.96 42.63
CA GLY A 28 -33.08 -22.56 42.25
C GLY A 28 -34.02 -21.62 41.50
N PHE A 29 -33.54 -20.51 40.93
CA PHE A 29 -34.35 -19.67 40.07
C PHE A 29 -34.73 -20.41 38.79
N LYS A 30 -35.96 -20.20 38.31
CA LYS A 30 -36.41 -20.74 37.02
C LYS A 30 -35.72 -19.99 35.88
N THR A 31 -35.30 -20.71 34.84
CA THR A 31 -34.60 -20.12 33.69
C THR A 31 -35.36 -18.94 33.07
N LYS A 32 -36.70 -19.02 33.00
CA LYS A 32 -37.54 -17.92 32.49
C LYS A 32 -37.39 -16.61 33.30
N ASP A 33 -37.27 -16.71 34.62
CA ASP A 33 -37.07 -15.54 35.48
C ASP A 33 -35.66 -14.96 35.32
N ILE A 34 -34.65 -15.84 35.17
CA ILE A 34 -33.26 -15.43 34.91
C ILE A 34 -33.17 -14.69 33.57
N CYS A 35 -33.78 -15.23 32.52
CA CYS A 35 -33.84 -14.60 31.20
C CYS A 35 -34.47 -13.21 31.26
N ARG A 36 -35.55 -13.04 32.04
CA ARG A 36 -36.22 -11.75 32.22
C ARG A 36 -35.39 -10.75 33.03
N ILE A 37 -34.74 -11.20 34.11
CA ILE A 37 -33.97 -10.32 35.00
C ILE A 37 -32.68 -9.86 34.34
N LEU A 38 -32.00 -10.75 33.62
CA LEU A 38 -30.71 -10.44 32.99
C LEU A 38 -30.84 -10.03 31.51
N GLY A 39 -32.03 -10.09 30.91
CA GLY A 39 -32.20 -9.81 29.48
C GLY A 39 -31.39 -10.76 28.59
N VAL A 40 -31.38 -12.06 28.90
CA VAL A 40 -30.62 -13.09 28.17
C VAL A 40 -31.52 -14.19 27.62
N SER A 41 -31.02 -14.95 26.65
CA SER A 41 -31.71 -16.12 26.13
C SER A 41 -31.54 -17.35 27.03
N ASP A 42 -32.46 -18.31 26.89
CA ASP A 42 -32.37 -19.61 27.57
C ASP A 42 -31.06 -20.35 27.23
N ALA A 43 -30.65 -20.27 25.97
CA ALA A 43 -29.38 -20.83 25.50
C ALA A 43 -28.16 -20.21 26.19
N PHE A 44 -28.19 -18.91 26.51
CA PHE A 44 -27.13 -18.26 27.27
C PHE A 44 -27.01 -18.88 28.68
N VAL A 45 -28.14 -19.00 29.39
CA VAL A 45 -28.16 -19.57 30.75
C VAL A 45 -27.69 -21.03 30.72
N SER A 46 -28.23 -21.84 29.81
CA SER A 46 -27.87 -23.26 29.65
C SER A 46 -26.39 -23.44 29.32
N LYS A 47 -25.83 -22.63 28.42
CA LYS A 47 -24.41 -22.68 28.05
C LYS A 47 -23.50 -22.43 29.25
N TRP A 48 -23.73 -21.35 30.00
CA TRP A 48 -22.85 -20.99 31.11
C TRP A 48 -23.02 -21.89 32.33
N LYS A 49 -24.21 -22.46 32.51
CA LYS A 49 -24.43 -23.54 33.48
C LYS A 49 -23.56 -24.76 33.16
N ILE A 50 -23.59 -25.24 31.91
CA ILE A 50 -22.81 -26.40 31.47
C ILE A 50 -21.31 -26.14 31.61
N ILE A 51 -20.84 -24.97 31.16
CA ILE A 51 -19.43 -24.56 31.27
C ILE A 51 -18.98 -24.54 32.74
N TYR A 52 -19.80 -23.98 33.64
CA TYR A 52 -19.51 -23.97 35.07
C TYR A 52 -19.46 -25.39 35.67
N GLU A 53 -20.40 -26.27 35.31
CA GLU A 53 -20.45 -27.65 35.82
C GLU A 53 -19.22 -28.46 35.38
N ASN A 54 -18.69 -28.19 34.18
CA ASN A 54 -17.55 -28.92 33.63
C ASN A 54 -16.19 -28.35 34.06
N GLU A 55 -16.05 -27.01 34.12
CA GLU A 55 -14.76 -26.32 34.23
C GLU A 55 -14.63 -25.46 35.50
N GLY A 56 -15.70 -25.32 36.28
CA GLY A 56 -15.73 -24.55 37.52
C GLY A 56 -15.80 -23.02 37.30
N PRO A 57 -15.70 -22.22 38.37
CA PRO A 57 -15.95 -20.77 38.34
C PRO A 57 -14.95 -19.96 37.49
N GLU A 58 -13.71 -20.44 37.33
CA GLU A 58 -12.68 -19.75 36.52
C GLU A 58 -13.06 -19.68 35.03
N SER A 59 -13.84 -20.64 34.53
CA SER A 59 -14.34 -20.66 33.15
C SER A 59 -15.33 -19.54 32.82
N LEU A 60 -15.91 -18.89 33.84
CA LEU A 60 -16.86 -17.80 33.67
C LEU A 60 -16.17 -16.46 33.35
N ARG A 61 -14.87 -16.36 33.64
CA ARG A 61 -14.05 -15.19 33.30
C ARG A 61 -13.89 -15.04 31.79
N LEU A 62 -13.68 -13.81 31.33
CA LEU A 62 -13.35 -13.52 29.95
C LEU A 62 -11.92 -14.02 29.71
N GLN A 63 -11.80 -15.20 29.11
CA GLN A 63 -10.48 -15.77 28.76
C GLN A 63 -9.72 -14.91 27.74
N TYR A 64 -10.41 -14.00 27.04
CA TYR A 64 -9.80 -13.07 26.11
C TYR A 64 -9.14 -11.90 26.85
N LYS A 65 -7.83 -12.01 27.10
CA LYS A 65 -7.02 -10.98 27.77
C LYS A 65 -6.64 -9.78 26.87
N GLY A 66 -7.11 -9.74 25.63
CA GLY A 66 -6.71 -8.72 24.65
C GLY A 66 -5.25 -8.87 24.27
N GLY A 67 -4.98 -9.42 23.09
CA GLY A 67 -3.66 -9.27 22.49
C GLY A 67 -3.46 -7.80 22.12
N LYS A 68 -2.23 -7.29 22.24
CA LYS A 68 -1.87 -5.99 21.70
C LYS A 68 -1.95 -6.07 20.17
N GLY A 69 -3.13 -5.77 19.64
CA GLY A 69 -3.40 -5.91 18.20
C GLY A 69 -2.75 -4.81 17.36
N PHE A 70 -2.34 -3.72 18.00
CA PHE A 70 -1.78 -2.53 17.36
C PHE A 70 -0.70 -1.90 18.24
N LEU A 71 0.26 -1.27 17.58
CA LEU A 71 1.26 -0.41 18.23
C LEU A 71 0.57 0.80 18.86
N THR A 72 1.12 1.30 19.98
CA THR A 72 0.75 2.63 20.49
C THR A 72 1.31 3.72 19.57
N GLU A 73 0.88 4.97 19.75
CA GLU A 73 1.43 6.09 18.98
C GLU A 73 2.94 6.25 19.23
N ASP A 74 3.39 6.13 20.48
CA ASP A 74 4.81 6.25 20.83
C ASP A 74 5.65 5.16 20.15
N GLU A 75 5.18 3.90 20.16
CA GLU A 75 5.86 2.78 19.51
C GLU A 75 5.89 2.94 17.99
N ARG A 76 4.81 3.47 17.42
CA ARG A 76 4.75 3.84 16.01
C ARG A 76 5.81 4.89 15.69
N TYR A 77 5.97 5.93 16.50
CA TYR A 77 7.01 6.95 16.31
C TYR A 77 8.42 6.35 16.38
N GLU A 78 8.70 5.45 17.33
CA GLU A 78 9.98 4.77 17.43
C GLU A 78 10.30 3.94 16.18
N ILE A 79 9.33 3.17 15.69
CA ILE A 79 9.47 2.38 14.46
C ILE A 79 9.73 3.27 13.25
N ILE A 80 8.97 4.36 13.10
CA ILE A 80 9.15 5.29 11.98
C ILE A 80 10.53 5.96 12.07
N TYR A 81 10.99 6.32 13.26
CA TYR A 81 12.33 6.87 13.46
C TYR A 81 13.42 5.85 13.12
N HIS A 82 13.26 4.59 13.55
CA HIS A 82 14.19 3.51 13.23
C HIS A 82 14.26 3.25 11.72
N LEU A 83 13.11 3.15 11.06
CA LEU A 83 13.01 2.92 9.61
C LEU A 83 13.63 4.03 8.77
N ARG A 84 13.53 5.29 9.19
CA ARG A 84 14.16 6.42 8.48
C ARG A 84 15.68 6.36 8.46
N ASN A 85 16.28 5.67 9.42
CA ASN A 85 17.73 5.51 9.53
C ASN A 85 18.25 4.25 8.81
N LEU A 86 17.36 3.43 8.25
CA LEU A 86 17.72 2.21 7.52
C LEU A 86 17.77 2.50 6.01
N PRO A 87 18.83 2.07 5.29
CA PRO A 87 18.94 2.28 3.85
C PRO A 87 17.93 1.44 3.06
N HIS A 88 17.64 0.23 3.53
CA HIS A 88 16.67 -0.70 2.95
C HIS A 88 16.03 -1.54 4.07
N CYS A 89 14.73 -1.81 3.96
CA CYS A 89 14.00 -2.70 4.86
C CYS A 89 12.91 -3.43 4.07
N THR A 90 12.87 -4.75 4.21
CA THR A 90 11.81 -5.61 3.65
C THR A 90 10.61 -5.67 4.60
N VAL A 91 9.46 -6.10 4.07
CA VAL A 91 8.25 -6.26 4.90
C VAL A 91 8.44 -7.34 5.95
N GLU A 92 9.13 -8.42 5.59
CA GLU A 92 9.45 -9.54 6.46
C GLU A 92 10.35 -9.09 7.63
N GLU A 93 11.41 -8.32 7.36
CA GLU A 93 12.28 -7.76 8.42
C GLU A 93 11.51 -6.81 9.35
N LEU A 94 10.62 -5.96 8.80
CA LEU A 94 9.78 -5.08 9.61
C LEU A 94 8.81 -5.89 10.48
N LYS A 95 8.24 -6.97 9.94
CA LYS A 95 7.33 -7.84 10.70
C LYS A 95 8.06 -8.48 11.88
N ASP A 96 9.22 -9.08 11.63
CA ASP A 96 10.00 -9.75 12.67
C ASP A 96 10.44 -8.76 13.75
N TYR A 97 10.82 -7.54 13.36
CA TYR A 97 11.16 -6.46 14.31
C TYR A 97 9.98 -6.08 15.21
N ILE A 98 8.78 -5.87 14.62
CA ILE A 98 7.59 -5.48 15.37
C ILE A 98 7.14 -6.60 16.32
N GLU A 99 7.17 -7.84 15.85
CA GLU A 99 6.82 -9.01 16.65
C GLU A 99 7.80 -9.19 17.82
N PHE A 100 9.10 -9.08 17.58
CA PHE A 100 10.13 -9.26 18.60
C PHE A 100 10.11 -8.15 19.67
N HIS A 101 9.97 -6.89 19.26
CA HIS A 101 10.09 -5.75 20.19
C HIS A 101 8.78 -5.37 20.88
N TYR A 102 7.65 -5.54 20.20
CA TYR A 102 6.35 -5.04 20.69
C TYR A 102 5.29 -6.14 20.83
N GLY A 103 5.57 -7.37 20.38
CA GLY A 103 4.64 -8.50 20.46
C GLY A 103 3.39 -8.31 19.59
N VAL A 104 3.46 -7.44 18.59
CA VAL A 104 2.34 -7.12 17.69
C VAL A 104 2.53 -7.87 16.38
N VAL A 105 1.46 -8.54 15.91
CA VAL A 105 1.44 -9.18 14.59
C VAL A 105 0.20 -8.70 13.84
N TYR A 106 0.39 -7.84 12.85
CA TYR A 106 -0.70 -7.41 11.98
C TYR A 106 -1.13 -8.55 11.06
N GLN A 107 -2.44 -8.74 10.95
CA GLN A 107 -3.04 -9.73 10.04
C GLN A 107 -2.89 -9.31 8.57
N SER A 108 -2.95 -8.01 8.29
CA SER A 108 -2.85 -7.48 6.93
C SER A 108 -1.43 -7.06 6.60
N ARG A 109 -0.93 -7.48 5.43
CA ARG A 109 0.32 -6.97 4.87
C ARG A 109 0.28 -5.45 4.63
N GLN A 110 -0.90 -4.90 4.36
CA GLN A 110 -1.08 -3.47 4.11
C GLN A 110 -0.62 -2.61 5.29
N SER A 111 -0.84 -3.06 6.52
CA SER A 111 -0.43 -2.33 7.72
C SER A 111 1.08 -2.11 7.78
N TYR A 112 1.89 -3.04 7.27
CA TYR A 112 3.34 -2.88 7.18
C TYR A 112 3.74 -1.93 6.05
N TYR A 113 3.05 -1.98 4.90
CA TYR A 113 3.29 -1.02 3.81
C TYR A 113 2.99 0.42 4.23
N ASP A 114 1.95 0.63 5.04
CA ASP A 114 1.61 1.95 5.55
C ASP A 114 2.72 2.51 6.46
N LEU A 115 3.32 1.67 7.31
CA LEU A 115 4.47 2.05 8.15
C LEU A 115 5.71 2.38 7.31
N LEU A 116 6.04 1.55 6.31
CA LEU A 116 7.15 1.83 5.39
C LEU A 116 6.93 3.14 4.62
N LYS A 117 5.71 3.36 4.14
CA LYS A 117 5.31 4.58 3.43
C LYS A 117 5.43 5.83 4.32
N GLU A 118 4.99 5.73 5.57
CA GLU A 118 5.11 6.81 6.56
C GLU A 118 6.58 7.12 6.92
N ALA A 119 7.43 6.10 6.92
CA ALA A 119 8.88 6.25 7.05
C ALA A 119 9.56 6.79 5.78
N ARG A 120 8.81 7.06 4.70
CA ARG A 120 9.30 7.46 3.37
C ARG A 120 10.21 6.42 2.72
N LEU A 121 10.12 5.15 3.12
CA LEU A 121 10.77 4.05 2.43
C LEU A 121 9.92 3.63 1.23
N SER A 122 10.52 3.72 0.05
CA SER A 122 9.96 3.14 -1.17
C SER A 122 10.19 1.62 -1.13
N TRP A 123 9.10 0.84 -1.09
CA TRP A 123 9.18 -0.62 -1.28
C TRP A 123 9.40 -1.02 -2.76
N HIS A 124 9.49 -0.05 -3.68
CA HIS A 124 9.78 -0.35 -5.08
C HIS A 124 11.28 -0.64 -5.20
N ARG A 125 11.61 -1.86 -5.64
CA ARG A 125 12.97 -2.21 -6.06
C ARG A 125 13.38 -1.27 -7.20
N THR A 126 14.14 -0.23 -6.90
CA THR A 126 14.77 0.57 -7.94
C THR A 126 15.89 -0.27 -8.52
N GLN A 127 15.74 -0.69 -9.78
CA GLN A 127 16.84 -1.32 -10.50
C GLN A 127 17.69 -0.20 -11.10
N ALA A 128 18.96 -0.14 -10.71
CA ALA A 128 19.91 0.85 -11.23
C ALA A 128 20.15 0.69 -12.75
N MET A 129 19.86 -0.49 -13.29
CA MET A 129 20.03 -0.84 -14.69
C MET A 129 18.73 -1.43 -15.24
N ASN A 130 18.46 -1.16 -16.51
CA ASN A 130 17.43 -1.89 -17.25
C ASN A 130 17.78 -3.39 -17.18
N PRO A 131 16.89 -4.28 -16.71
CA PRO A 131 17.17 -5.70 -16.62
C PRO A 131 17.40 -6.37 -17.99
N LYS A 132 17.06 -5.67 -19.10
CA LYS A 132 17.39 -6.06 -20.48
C LYS A 132 18.60 -5.30 -21.05
N HIS A 133 19.42 -4.67 -20.21
CA HIS A 133 20.58 -3.90 -20.67
C HIS A 133 21.65 -4.83 -21.26
N ASP A 134 21.85 -4.73 -22.57
CA ASP A 134 22.97 -5.33 -23.28
C ASP A 134 23.96 -4.23 -23.72
N GLU A 135 25.18 -4.29 -23.18
CA GLU A 135 26.21 -3.29 -23.44
C GLU A 135 26.68 -3.30 -24.90
N ALA A 136 26.68 -4.47 -25.56
CA ALA A 136 27.07 -4.59 -26.96
C ALA A 136 26.03 -3.96 -27.87
N GLU A 137 24.75 -4.20 -27.61
CA GLU A 137 23.64 -3.59 -28.37
C GLU A 137 23.63 -2.06 -28.21
N VAL A 138 23.86 -1.56 -27.00
CA VAL A 138 23.96 -0.12 -26.71
C VAL A 138 25.14 0.50 -27.46
N LEU A 139 26.29 -0.16 -27.49
CA LEU A 139 27.48 0.35 -28.18
C LEU A 139 27.27 0.40 -29.70
N LEU A 140 26.71 -0.66 -30.29
CA LEU A 140 26.37 -0.70 -31.71
C LEU A 140 25.41 0.42 -32.09
N LYS A 141 24.36 0.64 -31.28
CA LYS A 141 23.39 1.71 -31.55
C LYS A 141 24.02 3.11 -31.44
N ARG A 142 24.95 3.31 -30.50
CA ARG A 142 25.71 4.57 -30.37
C ARG A 142 26.59 4.85 -31.58
N GLU A 143 27.30 3.85 -32.08
CA GLU A 143 28.14 4.00 -33.29
C GLU A 143 27.30 4.28 -34.54
N GLU A 144 26.16 3.61 -34.68
CA GLU A 144 25.21 3.85 -35.77
C GLU A 144 24.69 5.29 -35.75
N ILE A 145 24.20 5.76 -34.60
CA ILE A 145 23.69 7.14 -34.44
C ILE A 145 24.81 8.16 -34.70
N LYS A 146 26.01 7.92 -34.18
CA LYS A 146 27.16 8.81 -34.39
C LYS A 146 27.50 8.93 -35.87
N THR A 147 27.54 7.82 -36.59
CA THR A 147 27.81 7.80 -38.03
C THR A 147 26.76 8.60 -38.81
N GLN A 148 25.47 8.43 -38.47
CA GLN A 148 24.38 9.17 -39.11
C GLN A 148 24.47 10.69 -38.88
N LEU A 149 24.91 11.10 -37.69
CA LEU A 149 25.11 12.52 -37.35
C LEU A 149 26.35 13.11 -38.05
N GLU A 150 27.45 12.37 -38.14
CA GLU A 150 28.68 12.81 -38.82
C GLU A 150 28.45 13.06 -40.31
N VAL A 151 27.70 12.17 -40.99
CA VAL A 151 27.34 12.31 -42.41
C VAL A 151 26.62 13.63 -42.70
N ARG A 152 25.80 14.12 -41.75
CA ARG A 152 24.98 15.33 -41.91
C ARG A 152 25.51 16.53 -41.11
N GLN A 153 26.75 16.46 -40.63
CA GLN A 153 27.28 17.45 -39.71
C GLN A 153 27.30 18.87 -40.28
N ALA A 154 27.67 19.02 -41.56
CA ALA A 154 27.70 20.32 -42.23
C ALA A 154 26.30 20.96 -42.29
N ASP A 155 25.29 20.17 -42.63
CA ASP A 155 23.90 20.63 -42.78
C ASP A 155 23.22 20.89 -41.42
N ILE A 156 23.62 20.14 -40.39
CA ILE A 156 23.18 20.38 -39.00
C ILE A 156 23.76 21.70 -38.49
N VAL A 157 25.02 22.00 -38.80
CA VAL A 157 25.70 23.24 -38.38
C VAL A 157 25.19 24.45 -39.18
N SER A 158 24.90 24.29 -40.47
CA SER A 158 24.30 25.34 -41.31
C SER A 158 22.84 25.65 -40.91
N GLY A 159 22.18 24.72 -40.21
CA GLY A 159 20.79 24.82 -39.80
C GLY A 159 19.79 24.37 -40.87
N GLU A 160 20.26 23.81 -41.98
CA GLU A 160 19.43 23.19 -43.01
C GLU A 160 18.81 21.86 -42.54
N VAL A 161 19.45 21.20 -41.58
CA VAL A 161 18.96 19.97 -40.94
C VAL A 161 18.78 20.18 -39.43
N ILE A 162 17.62 19.79 -38.91
CA ILE A 162 17.32 19.76 -37.48
C ILE A 162 17.30 18.30 -37.02
N VAL A 163 18.03 18.00 -35.94
CA VAL A 163 17.99 16.68 -35.30
C VAL A 163 16.93 16.69 -34.20
N LEU A 164 15.97 15.79 -34.33
CA LEU A 164 14.92 15.54 -33.34
C LEU A 164 15.23 14.22 -32.62
N ILE A 165 15.14 14.22 -31.29
CA ILE A 165 15.22 13.00 -30.49
C ILE A 165 13.88 12.87 -29.78
N GLU A 166 13.10 11.87 -30.18
CA GLU A 166 11.83 11.55 -29.56
C GLU A 166 11.98 10.32 -28.66
N TYR A 167 11.30 10.37 -27.52
CA TYR A 167 11.18 9.22 -26.63
C TYR A 167 9.73 9.12 -26.19
N GLU A 168 9.13 7.95 -26.40
CA GLU A 168 7.78 7.67 -25.94
C GLU A 168 7.82 7.17 -24.50
N CYS A 169 7.24 7.96 -23.60
CA CYS A 169 6.92 7.54 -22.24
C CYS A 169 5.45 7.16 -22.17
N HIS A 170 5.14 5.91 -21.82
CA HIS A 170 3.79 5.59 -21.37
C HIS A 170 3.60 6.12 -19.95
N LEU A 171 2.74 7.13 -19.80
CA LEU A 171 2.25 7.49 -18.47
C LEU A 171 1.21 6.46 -18.05
N LEU A 172 1.29 6.02 -16.79
CA LEU A 172 0.18 5.31 -16.16
C LEU A 172 -1.06 6.19 -16.36
N TRP A 173 -2.18 5.61 -16.81
CA TRP A 173 -3.49 6.24 -17.10
C TRP A 173 -3.78 6.73 -18.53
N GLY A 174 -2.89 6.50 -19.51
CA GLY A 174 -3.29 6.48 -20.93
C GLY A 174 -3.19 7.78 -21.73
N ASP A 175 -2.66 8.86 -21.14
CA ASP A 175 -2.32 10.06 -21.89
C ASP A 175 -0.86 9.97 -22.38
N THR A 176 -0.65 9.90 -23.69
CA THR A 176 0.69 9.95 -24.30
C THR A 176 1.15 11.41 -24.36
N LEU A 177 2.12 11.79 -23.52
CA LEU A 177 2.80 13.09 -23.60
C LEU A 177 4.10 12.93 -24.37
N GLY A 178 4.17 13.53 -25.56
CA GLY A 178 5.40 13.65 -26.34
C GLY A 178 6.24 14.84 -25.84
N TYR A 179 7.53 14.61 -25.59
CA TYR A 179 8.48 15.67 -25.27
C TYR A 179 9.41 15.89 -26.45
N VAL A 180 9.46 17.13 -26.94
CA VAL A 180 10.45 17.55 -27.95
C VAL A 180 11.56 18.30 -27.24
N ALA A 181 12.79 17.80 -27.33
CA ALA A 181 13.98 18.48 -26.84
C ALA A 181 14.70 19.20 -27.98
N TYR A 182 14.86 20.52 -27.87
CA TYR A 182 15.67 21.33 -28.79
C TYR A 182 16.65 22.21 -28.00
N LYS A 183 17.95 22.07 -28.28
CA LYS A 183 19.04 22.85 -27.65
C LYS A 183 18.93 22.95 -26.11
N GLY A 184 18.67 21.84 -25.45
CA GLY A 184 18.61 21.77 -23.98
C GLY A 184 17.34 22.38 -23.35
N ARG A 185 16.31 22.68 -24.14
CA ARG A 185 14.97 23.05 -23.64
C ARG A 185 13.95 22.00 -24.03
N PHE A 186 13.08 21.68 -23.08
CA PHE A 186 11.94 20.78 -23.28
C PHE A 186 10.71 21.61 -23.65
N PHE A 187 10.05 21.24 -24.74
CA PHE A 187 8.80 21.83 -25.16
C PHE A 187 7.67 20.81 -25.00
N HIS A 188 6.57 21.25 -24.40
CA HIS A 188 5.36 20.46 -24.26
C HIS A 188 4.59 20.48 -25.58
N VAL A 189 4.28 19.32 -26.14
CA VAL A 189 3.41 19.19 -27.31
C VAL A 189 2.13 18.48 -26.88
N SER A 190 1.00 19.17 -26.97
CA SER A 190 -0.30 18.57 -26.70
C SER A 190 -0.72 17.66 -27.86
N PRO A 191 -1.28 16.46 -27.62
CA PRO A 191 -1.75 15.60 -28.68
C PRO A 191 -2.86 16.29 -29.50
N SER A 192 -2.76 16.22 -30.83
CA SER A 192 -3.88 16.49 -31.73
C SER A 192 -4.64 15.18 -31.92
N ASP A 193 -5.92 15.15 -31.50
CA ASP A 193 -6.84 14.02 -31.72
C ASP A 193 -6.95 13.65 -33.20
N LYS A 194 -6.10 12.74 -33.67
CA LYS A 194 -6.37 11.89 -34.83
C LYS A 194 -5.81 10.51 -34.55
N GLY A 195 -6.75 9.56 -34.43
CA GLY A 195 -6.50 8.20 -34.02
C GLY A 195 -5.66 7.37 -35.00
N ASN A 196 -5.29 6.20 -34.46
CA ASN A 196 -4.63 5.06 -35.07
C ASN A 196 -3.27 5.32 -35.71
N GLU A 197 -2.25 4.89 -34.94
CA GLU A 197 -0.88 4.50 -35.33
C GLU A 197 -0.22 5.28 -36.47
N PRO A 198 0.79 6.11 -36.15
CA PRO A 198 1.85 6.44 -37.07
C PRO A 198 3.10 5.67 -36.66
N SER A 199 3.37 4.54 -37.33
CA SER A 199 4.74 4.05 -37.42
C SER A 199 5.50 4.98 -38.39
N PHE A 200 6.58 5.61 -37.92
CA PHE A 200 7.49 6.35 -38.79
C PHE A 200 8.93 5.89 -38.53
N THR A 201 9.38 4.95 -39.34
CA THR A 201 10.80 4.88 -39.70
C THR A 201 11.01 5.71 -40.95
N GLY A 202 11.61 6.90 -40.79
CA GLY A 202 12.00 7.72 -41.93
C GLY A 202 12.60 9.04 -41.50
N ILE A 203 13.84 9.31 -41.91
CA ILE A 203 14.40 10.66 -41.83
C ILE A 203 13.81 11.44 -43.02
N GLU A 204 12.75 12.19 -42.80
CA GLU A 204 12.25 13.12 -43.83
C GLU A 204 13.14 14.36 -43.89
N SER A 205 13.79 14.56 -45.03
CA SER A 205 14.37 15.83 -45.43
C SER A 205 13.22 16.81 -45.73
N ALA A 206 13.04 17.82 -44.88
CA ALA A 206 12.06 18.87 -45.13
C ALA A 206 12.42 19.61 -46.43
N GLY A 207 11.56 19.49 -47.43
CA GLY A 207 11.65 20.19 -48.70
C GLY A 207 11.53 21.70 -48.51
N GLN A 208 12.26 22.44 -49.36
CA GLN A 208 12.29 23.89 -49.42
C GLN A 208 10.87 24.49 -49.50
N GLY A 209 10.47 25.21 -48.44
CA GLY A 209 9.26 26.03 -48.41
C GLY A 209 9.62 27.51 -48.35
N SER A 210 9.64 28.16 -49.51
CA SER A 210 9.75 29.61 -49.70
C SER A 210 8.58 30.36 -49.04
N GLY A 211 8.85 31.47 -48.35
CA GLY A 211 7.80 32.42 -47.95
C GLY A 211 8.21 33.44 -46.88
N ARG A 212 8.88 34.52 -47.31
CA ARG A 212 9.04 35.77 -46.56
C ARG A 212 7.69 36.45 -46.27
N PRO A 213 7.65 37.34 -45.29
CA PRO A 213 7.34 38.75 -45.57
C PRO A 213 8.61 39.60 -45.69
#